data_AF-A0A979FYN0-F1
#
_entry.id   AF-A0A979FYN0-F1
#
_cell.length_a   1.000
_cell.length_b   1.000
_cell.length_c   1.000
_cell.angle_alpha   90.00
_cell.angle_beta   90.00
_cell.angle_gamma   90.00
#
_symmetry.space_group_name_H-M   'P 1'
#
loop_
_entity.id
_entity.type
_entity.pdbx_description
1 polymer ?
#
loop_
_entity_poly.entity_id
_entity_poly.type
_entity_poly.pdbx_seq_one_letter_code
_entity_poly.pdbx_strand_id
1 'polypeptide(L)'
;MPLNSSYKYLSLTDKHRRYIKASSLTGHIPEKSLASENTKQFVHGSYKTLLFDPQWKAKRNEILTRDQQKCIICQSQDNLHVHHRQYHFDTQLGKFKPPWDYSNHLLITLCERCHQRGHKKYKVPTIKF
;
A
#
# COMPACT_ATOMS: atom_id res chain seq x y z
N MET A 1 -25.74 -19.46 12.70
CA MET A 1 -24.99 -18.73 13.74
C MET A 1 -24.49 -17.43 13.11
N PRO A 2 -24.86 -16.24 13.63
CA PRO A 2 -25.26 -15.11 12.80
C PRO A 2 -24.13 -14.17 12.34
N LEU A 3 -24.46 -13.44 11.27
CA LEU A 3 -23.68 -12.49 10.48
C LEU A 3 -23.43 -11.18 11.21
N ASN A 4 -22.20 -10.64 11.15
CA ASN A 4 -22.03 -9.18 11.04
C ASN A 4 -20.69 -8.80 10.38
N SER A 5 -20.58 -9.05 9.07
CA SER A 5 -19.63 -8.33 8.24
C SER A 5 -20.43 -7.35 7.39
N SER A 6 -20.27 -6.05 7.67
CA SER A 6 -20.96 -4.97 6.95
C SER A 6 -20.48 -4.81 5.49
N TYR A 7 -19.61 -5.69 5.01
CA TYR A 7 -19.04 -5.60 3.67
C TYR A 7 -19.64 -6.70 2.79
N LYS A 8 -20.64 -6.30 2.00
CA LYS A 8 -21.18 -7.13 0.92
C LYS A 8 -20.12 -7.28 -0.17
N TYR A 9 -19.90 -8.52 -0.62
CA TYR A 9 -19.08 -8.83 -1.79
C TYR A 9 -19.59 -8.05 -3.01
N LEU A 10 -18.72 -7.25 -3.63
CA LEU A 10 -19.02 -6.57 -4.88
C LEU A 10 -18.50 -7.41 -6.04
N SER A 11 -19.44 -8.04 -6.75
CA SER A 11 -19.25 -8.59 -8.08
C SER A 11 -18.67 -7.52 -9.00
N LEU A 12 -17.47 -7.77 -9.55
CA LEU A 12 -16.75 -6.88 -10.44
C LEU A 12 -17.29 -7.04 -11.87
N THR A 13 -18.45 -6.47 -12.13
CA THR A 13 -18.91 -6.19 -13.49
C THR A 13 -19.06 -4.69 -13.68
N ASP A 14 -18.24 -4.20 -14.60
CA ASP A 14 -18.30 -2.92 -15.30
C ASP A 14 -18.11 -1.59 -14.54
N LYS A 15 -16.99 -0.96 -14.91
CA LYS A 15 -16.81 0.47 -15.13
C LYS A 15 -17.05 1.40 -13.93
N HIS A 16 -15.92 1.75 -13.30
CA HIS A 16 -15.66 3.02 -12.63
C HIS A 16 -16.65 3.43 -11.52
N ARG A 17 -16.33 3.13 -10.26
CA ARG A 17 -16.96 3.82 -9.13
C ARG A 17 -15.93 4.50 -8.23
N ARG A 18 -16.00 5.84 -8.19
CA ARG A 18 -15.27 6.75 -7.30
C ARG A 18 -16.03 6.87 -5.97
N TYR A 19 -15.32 7.12 -4.88
CA TYR A 19 -15.88 7.65 -3.63
C TYR A 19 -15.33 9.05 -3.39
N ILE A 20 -16.19 10.02 -3.10
CA ILE A 20 -15.83 11.38 -2.63
C ILE A 20 -16.38 11.54 -1.21
N LYS A 21 -15.55 12.05 -0.30
CA LYS A 21 -16.01 12.58 1.00
C LYS A 21 -15.90 14.11 0.96
N ALA A 22 -16.96 14.77 1.41
CA ALA A 22 -17.11 16.22 1.49
C ALA A 22 -16.35 16.84 2.69
N SER A 23 -16.09 18.15 2.58
CA SER A 23 -15.77 19.17 3.61
C SER A 23 -14.29 19.67 3.78
N SER A 24 -14.00 20.77 3.06
CA SER A 24 -13.48 22.11 3.47
C SER A 24 -12.22 22.33 4.35
N LEU A 25 -11.20 22.94 3.70
CA LEU A 25 -10.40 24.17 3.94
C LEU A 25 -10.03 24.73 5.36
N THR A 26 -8.84 25.38 5.36
CA THR A 26 -8.17 26.31 6.35
C THR A 26 -7.22 25.64 7.37
N GLY A 27 -6.01 26.10 7.75
CA GLY A 27 -5.12 27.23 7.38
C GLY A 27 -3.98 27.37 8.43
N HIS A 28 -2.75 27.71 7.98
CA HIS A 28 -1.58 28.34 8.67
C HIS A 28 -0.68 27.65 9.74
N ILE A 29 0.63 28.02 9.64
CA ILE A 29 1.87 27.61 10.35
C ILE A 29 2.37 28.75 11.27
N PRO A 30 3.17 28.47 12.32
CA PRO A 30 4.31 29.37 12.64
C PRO A 30 5.66 28.65 12.96
N GLU A 31 6.77 29.35 12.61
CA GLU A 31 8.20 29.12 12.99
C GLU A 31 8.42 29.37 14.50
N LYS A 32 9.50 29.04 15.23
CA LYS A 32 10.97 28.97 15.00
C LYS A 32 11.65 28.46 16.30
N SER A 33 12.82 27.80 16.24
CA SER A 33 14.03 28.07 17.07
C SER A 33 14.97 26.85 17.19
N LEU A 34 16.24 27.16 17.46
CA LEU A 34 17.47 26.42 17.15
C LEU A 34 18.09 25.83 18.43
N ALA A 35 18.48 24.55 18.44
CA ALA A 35 19.55 24.03 19.31
C ALA A 35 20.09 22.71 18.74
N SER A 36 21.37 22.71 18.39
CA SER A 36 22.12 21.58 17.85
C SER A 36 22.73 20.76 18.98
N GLU A 37 22.30 19.52 19.15
CA GLU A 37 23.09 18.50 19.84
C GLU A 37 23.10 17.21 19.02
N ASN A 38 24.33 16.78 18.73
CA ASN A 38 24.72 15.69 17.87
C ASN A 38 24.25 14.34 18.46
N THR A 39 23.01 13.98 18.19
CA THR A 39 22.50 12.63 18.38
C THR A 39 22.65 11.89 17.06
N LYS A 40 23.41 10.79 17.04
CA LYS A 40 23.50 9.90 15.88
C LYS A 40 22.11 9.37 15.57
N GLN A 41 21.43 10.02 14.63
CA GLN A 41 20.09 9.74 14.15
C GLN A 41 20.08 8.43 13.34
N PHE A 42 20.12 7.28 14.02
CA PHE A 42 19.81 6.00 13.38
C PHE A 42 18.31 5.76 13.37
N VAL A 43 17.57 6.52 12.55
CA VAL A 43 16.14 6.27 12.27
C VAL A 43 15.89 6.26 10.77
N HIS A 44 16.66 5.48 10.02
CA HIS A 44 16.31 5.16 8.63
C HIS A 44 15.59 3.81 8.60
N GLY A 45 14.31 3.85 8.98
CA GLY A 45 13.47 2.67 9.10
C GLY A 45 12.02 2.85 8.67
N SER A 46 11.71 3.84 7.81
CA SER A 46 10.36 3.93 7.21
C SER A 46 9.97 2.57 6.60
N TYR A 47 8.68 2.22 6.61
CA TYR A 47 8.04 0.97 6.11
C TYR A 47 8.77 0.22 4.97
N LYS A 48 9.47 0.94 4.09
CA LYS A 48 10.42 0.43 3.10
C LYS A 48 11.47 -0.57 3.65
N THR A 49 11.92 -0.46 4.91
CA THR A 49 12.91 -1.41 5.45
C THR A 49 12.36 -2.81 5.60
N LEU A 50 11.06 -2.94 5.84
CA LEU A 50 10.36 -4.23 5.86
C LEU A 50 10.45 -4.96 4.52
N LEU A 51 10.76 -4.25 3.42
CA LEU A 51 10.92 -4.85 2.10
C LEU A 51 12.25 -5.61 1.94
N PHE A 52 13.18 -5.49 2.88
CA PHE A 52 14.39 -6.31 2.89
C PHE A 52 14.21 -7.61 3.69
N ASP A 53 13.13 -7.73 4.44
CA ASP A 53 12.81 -8.87 5.29
C ASP A 53 12.62 -10.16 4.46
N PRO A 54 13.14 -11.31 4.91
CA PRO A 54 12.91 -12.61 4.25
C PRO A 54 11.44 -12.95 4.02
N GLN A 55 10.55 -12.57 4.94
CA GLN A 55 9.10 -12.82 4.81
C GLN A 55 8.52 -12.05 3.63
N TRP A 56 8.95 -10.80 3.43
CA TRP A 56 8.54 -10.05 2.25
C TRP A 56 9.10 -10.65 0.97
N LYS A 57 10.37 -11.09 0.97
CA LYS A 57 10.96 -11.75 -0.22
C LYS A 57 10.19 -13.01 -0.59
N ALA A 58 9.83 -13.84 0.40
CA ALA A 58 8.99 -15.02 0.20
C ALA A 58 7.60 -14.63 -0.34
N LYS A 59 6.94 -13.65 0.28
CA LYS A 59 5.62 -13.18 -0.18
C LYS A 59 5.68 -12.61 -1.60
N ARG A 60 6.70 -11.83 -1.91
CA ARG A 60 6.92 -11.24 -3.23
C ARG A 60 7.05 -12.35 -4.28
N ASN A 61 7.84 -13.38 -4.01
CA ASN A 61 8.01 -14.50 -4.92
C ASN A 61 6.71 -15.28 -5.12
N GLU A 62 5.93 -15.50 -4.06
CA GLU A 62 4.59 -16.11 -4.15
C GLU A 62 3.69 -15.36 -5.13
N ILE A 63 3.62 -14.03 -5.01
CA ILE A 63 2.78 -13.18 -5.88
C ILE A 63 3.31 -13.14 -7.33
N LEU A 64 4.62 -13.07 -7.52
CA LEU A 64 5.23 -13.12 -8.85
C LEU A 64 4.97 -14.46 -9.54
N THR A 65 5.08 -15.58 -8.81
CA THR A 65 4.79 -16.91 -9.35
C THR A 65 3.31 -17.04 -9.71
N ARG A 66 2.40 -16.59 -8.84
CA ARG A 66 0.96 -16.54 -9.14
C ARG A 66 0.65 -15.79 -10.43
N ASP A 67 1.32 -14.65 -10.63
CA ASP A 67 1.13 -13.79 -11.79
C ASP A 67 2.06 -14.16 -12.97
N GLN A 68 2.62 -15.37 -12.96
CA GLN A 68 3.45 -15.95 -14.04
C GLN A 68 4.66 -15.08 -14.43
N GLN A 69 5.24 -14.37 -13.45
CA GLN A 69 6.34 -13.43 -13.66
C GLN A 69 6.05 -12.42 -14.78
N LYS A 70 4.81 -11.94 -14.83
CA LYS A 70 4.34 -10.97 -15.83
C LYS A 70 3.54 -9.87 -15.16
N CYS A 71 3.65 -8.67 -15.71
CA CYS A 71 2.74 -7.58 -15.39
C CYS A 71 1.32 -7.99 -15.79
N ILE A 72 0.39 -8.01 -14.85
CA ILE A 72 -0.99 -8.42 -15.11
C ILE A 72 -1.76 -7.45 -16.02
N ILE A 73 -1.27 -6.22 -16.20
CA ILE A 73 -1.91 -5.20 -17.05
C ILE A 73 -1.42 -5.28 -18.50
N CYS A 74 -0.11 -5.45 -18.71
CA CYS A 74 0.49 -5.32 -20.05
C CYS A 74 1.41 -6.49 -20.44
N GLN A 75 1.47 -7.55 -19.62
CA GLN A 75 2.20 -8.80 -19.87
C GLN A 75 3.74 -8.68 -19.99
N SER A 76 4.31 -7.48 -19.84
CA SER A 76 5.78 -7.31 -19.77
C SER A 76 6.36 -8.08 -18.58
N GLN A 77 7.57 -8.61 -18.77
CA GLN A 77 8.34 -9.33 -17.75
C GLN A 77 9.44 -8.44 -17.13
N ASP A 78 9.55 -7.19 -17.57
CA ASP A 78 10.61 -6.28 -17.19
C ASP A 78 10.24 -5.50 -15.92
N ASN A 79 11.22 -5.29 -15.04
CA ASN A 79 11.11 -4.43 -13.86
C ASN A 79 9.80 -4.64 -13.08
N LEU A 80 9.59 -5.88 -12.62
CA LEU A 80 8.37 -6.27 -11.92
C LEU A 80 8.40 -5.92 -10.44
N HIS A 81 7.29 -5.34 -9.99
CA HIS A 81 7.04 -4.97 -8.60
C HIS A 81 5.71 -5.55 -8.13
N VAL A 82 5.65 -5.90 -6.84
CA VAL A 82 4.39 -6.24 -6.18
C VAL A 82 3.80 -4.98 -5.58
N HIS A 83 2.64 -4.58 -6.10
CA HIS A 83 1.89 -3.41 -5.67
C HIS A 83 0.84 -3.78 -4.62
N HIS A 84 0.77 -3.01 -3.54
CA HIS A 84 -0.31 -3.11 -2.57
C HIS A 84 -1.51 -2.29 -3.06
N ARG A 85 -2.67 -2.93 -3.19
CA ARG A 85 -3.93 -2.30 -3.60
C ARG A 85 -4.63 -1.58 -2.45
N GLN A 86 -4.18 -1.81 -1.22
CA GLN A 86 -4.72 -1.25 0.01
C GLN A 86 -3.68 -1.38 1.13
N TYR A 87 -3.65 -0.42 2.05
CA TYR A 87 -2.87 -0.48 3.28
C TYR A 87 -3.78 -0.61 4.50
N HIS A 88 -3.29 -1.32 5.51
CA HIS A 88 -3.97 -1.57 6.78
C HIS A 88 -3.18 -0.90 7.90
N PHE A 89 -3.82 0.02 8.62
CA PHE A 89 -3.21 0.76 9.73
C PHE A 89 -3.89 0.40 11.04
N ASP A 90 -3.11 -0.15 11.95
CA ASP A 90 -3.53 -0.47 13.31
C ASP A 90 -3.45 0.81 14.16
N THR A 91 -4.61 1.29 14.62
CA THR A 91 -4.69 2.53 15.39
C THR A 91 -4.20 2.39 16.82
N GLN A 92 -4.26 1.18 17.40
CA GLN A 92 -3.79 0.92 18.75
C GLN A 92 -2.26 0.85 18.80
N LEU A 93 -1.66 0.18 17.82
CA LEU A 93 -0.21 0.03 17.70
C LEU A 93 0.45 1.20 16.96
N GLY A 94 -0.34 2.08 16.35
CA GLY A 94 0.14 3.24 15.59
C GLY A 94 1.00 2.87 14.38
N LYS A 95 0.78 1.70 13.77
CA LYS A 95 1.64 1.18 12.70
C LYS A 95 0.87 0.51 11.56
N PHE A 96 1.48 0.47 10.39
CA PHE A 96 0.98 -0.30 9.27
C PHE A 96 1.21 -1.80 9.48
N LYS A 97 0.25 -2.60 9.01
CA LYS A 97 0.41 -4.04 8.88
C LYS A 97 1.64 -4.36 8.00
N PRO A 98 2.49 -5.32 8.38
CA PRO A 98 3.68 -5.63 7.59
C PRO A 98 3.30 -6.20 6.21
N PRO A 99 4.16 -6.03 5.18
CA PRO A 99 3.80 -6.29 3.79
C PRO A 99 3.54 -7.77 3.47
N TRP A 100 4.11 -8.71 4.24
CA TRP A 100 3.88 -10.16 4.06
C TRP A 100 2.53 -10.65 4.59
N ASP A 101 1.89 -9.88 5.48
CA ASP A 101 0.67 -10.27 6.18
C ASP A 101 -0.60 -9.76 5.44
N TYR A 102 -0.46 -9.29 4.21
CA TYR A 102 -1.60 -8.99 3.34
C TYR A 102 -2.07 -10.23 2.59
N SER A 103 -3.39 -10.39 2.47
CA SER A 103 -3.97 -11.43 1.62
C SER A 103 -3.61 -11.20 0.15
N ASN A 104 -3.38 -12.28 -0.59
CA ASN A 104 -2.87 -12.24 -1.97
C ASN A 104 -3.71 -11.37 -2.91
N HIS A 105 -5.03 -11.31 -2.73
CA HIS A 105 -5.91 -10.52 -3.61
C HIS A 105 -5.69 -8.99 -3.49
N LEU A 106 -5.02 -8.53 -2.41
CA LEU A 106 -4.60 -7.15 -2.22
C LEU A 106 -3.19 -6.86 -2.78
N LEU A 107 -2.51 -7.89 -3.30
CA LEU A 107 -1.17 -7.80 -3.87
C LEU A 107 -1.21 -8.16 -5.35
N ILE A 108 -0.47 -7.42 -6.17
CA ILE A 108 -0.57 -7.56 -7.62
C ILE A 108 0.76 -7.24 -8.33
N THR A 109 1.15 -8.07 -9.30
CA THR A 109 2.38 -7.88 -10.06
C THR A 109 2.18 -6.87 -11.18
N LEU A 110 2.99 -5.80 -11.18
CA LEU A 110 3.00 -4.75 -12.19
C LEU A 110 4.43 -4.45 -12.63
N CYS A 111 4.63 -4.20 -13.92
CA CYS A 111 5.86 -3.55 -14.38
C CYS A 111 5.90 -2.10 -13.90
N GLU A 112 7.09 -1.54 -13.81
CA GLU A 112 7.32 -0.15 -13.37
C GLU A 112 6.41 0.87 -14.05
N ARG A 113 6.28 0.82 -15.39
CA ARG A 113 5.43 1.74 -16.15
C ARG A 113 3.96 1.67 -15.72
N CYS A 114 3.43 0.45 -15.57
CA CYS A 114 2.05 0.27 -15.15
C CYS A 114 1.84 0.66 -13.69
N HIS A 115 2.82 0.38 -12.83
CA HIS A 115 2.82 0.77 -11.43
C HIS A 115 2.76 2.30 -11.25
N GLN A 116 3.66 3.03 -11.91
CA GLN A 116 3.71 4.50 -11.85
C GLN A 116 2.43 5.13 -12.42
N ARG A 117 1.94 4.61 -13.56
CA ARG A 117 0.66 5.06 -14.15
C ARG A 117 -0.52 4.86 -13.19
N GLY A 118 -0.53 3.75 -12.45
CA GLY A 118 -1.52 3.47 -11.41
C GLY A 118 -1.51 4.55 -10.32
N HIS A 119 -0.35 4.81 -9.71
CA HIS A 119 -0.20 5.83 -8.66
C HIS A 119 -0.51 7.25 -9.14
N LYS A 120 -0.22 7.58 -10.40
CA LYS A 120 -0.60 8.88 -10.98
C LYS A 120 -2.12 9.06 -11.04
N LYS A 121 -2.86 7.98 -11.27
CA LYS A 121 -4.32 8.03 -11.48
C LYS A 121 -5.12 7.79 -10.21
N TYR A 122 -4.58 7.02 -9.26
CA TYR A 122 -5.29 6.57 -8.08
C TYR A 122 -4.41 6.64 -6.83
N LYS A 123 -5.02 7.01 -5.71
CA LYS A 123 -4.40 6.89 -4.38
C LYS A 123 -4.72 5.50 -3.82
N VAL A 124 -3.72 4.83 -3.27
CA VAL A 124 -3.94 3.55 -2.57
C VAL A 124 -4.68 3.83 -1.26
N PRO A 125 -5.86 3.22 -1.03
CA PRO A 125 -6.62 3.46 0.20
C PRO A 125 -5.91 2.88 1.42
N THR A 126 -6.08 3.56 2.56
CA THR A 126 -5.65 3.09 3.88
C THR A 126 -6.88 2.84 4.74
N ILE A 127 -7.06 1.61 5.20
CA ILE A 127 -8.11 1.23 6.15
C ILE A 127 -7.52 1.24 7.54
N LYS A 128 -8.23 1.91 8.45
CA LYS A 128 -7.89 2.00 9.87
C LYS A 128 -8.82 1.10 10.66
N PHE A 129 -8.27 0.42 11.66
CA PHE A 129 -9.00 -0.39 12.63
C PHE A 129 -8.43 -0.18 14.02
#